data_AF-A0A2T5I500-F1
#
_entry.id   AF-A0A2T5I500-F1
#
_cell.length_a   1.000
_cell.length_b   1.000
_cell.length_c   1.000
_cell.angle_alpha   90.00
_cell.angle_beta   90.00
_cell.angle_gamma   90.00
#
_symmetry.space_group_name_H-M   'P 1'
#
loop_
_entity.id
_entity.type
_entity.pdbx_description
1 polymer ?
#
loop_
_entity_poly.entity_id
_entity_poly.type
_entity_poly.pdbx_seq_one_letter_code
_entity_poly.pdbx_strand_id
1 'polypeptide(L)' 'MPALYQVIVELLNTRKNRVLLVAQSSLPESQYKAFRQIFLNEFGKGGLEKELERVIAEKQHKER' A
#
# COMPACT_ATOMS: atom_id res chain seq x y z
N MET A 1 8.98 9.13 -18.02
CA MET A 1 8.05 9.46 -16.92
C MET A 1 7.53 8.14 -16.36
N PRO A 2 7.73 7.84 -15.06
CA PRO A 2 7.13 6.64 -14.46
C PRO A 2 5.60 6.69 -14.64
N ALA A 3 4.98 5.53 -14.86
CA ALA A 3 3.53 5.45 -14.96
C ALA A 3 2.92 5.97 -13.65
N LEU A 4 1.82 6.73 -13.71
CA LEU A 4 1.14 7.33 -12.54
C LEU A 4 0.97 6.34 -11.37
N TYR A 5 0.71 5.07 -11.69
CA TYR A 5 0.66 3.97 -10.74
C TYR A 5 1.92 3.85 -9.88
N GLN A 6 3.12 3.84 -10.49
CA GLN A 6 4.40 3.71 -9.77
C GLN A 6 4.61 4.86 -8.80
N VAL A 7 4.30 6.09 -9.22
CA VAL A 7 4.41 7.29 -8.35
C VAL A 7 3.51 7.17 -7.11
N ILE A 8 2.27 6.71 -7.30
CA ILE A 8 1.34 6.55 -6.18
C ILE A 8 1.79 5.42 -5.24
N VAL A 9 2.29 4.30 -5.78
CA VAL A 9 2.80 3.17 -4.98
C VAL A 9 4.02 3.58 -4.15
N GLU A 10 4.94 4.38 -4.70
CA GLU A 10 6.09 4.90 -3.94
C GLU A 10 5.66 5.79 -2.76
N LEU A 11 4.68 6.67 -2.99
CA LEU A 11 4.11 7.51 -1.94
C LEU A 11 3.40 6.68 -0.85
N LEU A 12 2.67 5.64 -1.25
CA LEU A 12 2.03 4.70 -0.32
C LEU A 12 3.07 3.94 0.50
N ASN A 13 4.12 3.41 -0.13
CA ASN A 13 5.19 2.69 0.56
C ASN A 13 5.87 3.55 1.63
N THR A 14 6.15 4.82 1.31
CA THR A 14 6.70 5.77 2.29
C THR A 14 5.80 5.91 3.52
N ARG A 15 4.48 6.02 3.33
CA ARG A 15 3.50 6.12 4.42
C ARG A 15 3.38 4.82 5.21
N LYS A 16 3.31 3.68 4.52
CA LYS A 16 3.26 2.35 5.14
C LYS A 16 4.43 2.12 6.08
N ASN A 17 5.65 2.48 5.66
CA ASN A 17 6.85 2.33 6.47
C ASN A 17 6.78 3.17 7.75
N ARG A 18 6.28 4.41 7.68
CA ARG A 18 6.09 5.26 8.88
C ARG A 18 5.09 4.65 9.85
N VAL A 19 3.95 4.16 9.35
CA VAL A 19 2.92 3.53 10.19
C VAL A 19 3.46 2.25 10.85
N LEU A 20 4.17 1.41 10.09
CA LEU A 20 4.80 0.20 10.62
C LEU A 20 5.85 0.51 11.69
N LEU A 21 6.65 1.57 11.50
CA LEU A 21 7.65 2.00 12.48
C LEU A 21 6.99 2.42 13.79
N VAL A 22 5.93 3.24 13.73
CA VAL A 22 5.19 3.67 14.93
C VAL A 22 4.53 2.47 15.62
N ALA A 23 3.96 1.54 14.85
CA ALA A 23 3.36 0.33 15.41
C ALA A 23 4.43 -0.56 16.09
N GLN A 24 5.61 -0.69 15.49
CA GLN A 24 6.71 -1.46 16.05
C GLN A 24 7.21 -0.89 17.37
N SER A 25 7.25 0.44 17.53
CA SER A 25 7.68 1.08 18.78
C SER A 25 6.61 1.07 19.87
N SER A 26 5.35 0.80 19.52
CA SER A 26 4.21 0.95 20.43
C SER A 26 3.54 -0.37 20.82
N LEU A 27 3.80 -1.46 20.09
CA LEU A 27 3.13 -2.74 20.28
C LEU A 27 4.11 -3.82 20.78
N PRO A 28 3.64 -4.75 21.63
CA PRO A 28 4.34 -6.01 21.89
C PRO A 28 4.60 -6.78 20.59
N GLU A 29 5.69 -7.56 20.53
CA GLU A 29 6.15 -8.22 19.31
C GLU A 29 5.07 -9.09 18.64
N SER A 30 4.30 -9.85 19.42
CA SER A 30 3.21 -10.69 18.91
C SER A 30 2.11 -9.86 18.23
N GLN A 31 1.75 -8.73 18.83
CA GLN A 31 0.75 -7.80 18.31
C GLN A 31 1.27 -7.06 17.08
N TYR A 32 2.53 -6.65 17.09
CA TYR A 32 3.17 -6.03 15.91
C TYR A 32 3.20 -6.98 14.72
N LYS A 33 3.53 -8.26 14.93
CA LYS A 33 3.51 -9.28 13.85
C LYS A 33 2.11 -9.41 13.23
N ALA A 34 1.07 -9.50 14.07
CA ALA A 34 -0.31 -9.56 13.59
C ALA A 34 -0.72 -8.28 12.86
N PHE A 35 -0.42 -7.11 13.44
CA PHE A 35 -0.69 -5.81 12.83
C PHE A 35 -0.01 -5.67 11.47
N ARG A 36 1.29 -5.96 11.39
CA ARG A 36 2.06 -5.89 10.14
C ARG A 36 1.47 -6.78 9.05
N GLN A 37 1.05 -7.99 9.40
CA GLN A 37 0.47 -8.91 8.43
C GLN A 37 -0.84 -8.35 7.85
N ILE A 38 -1.76 -7.93 8.72
CA ILE A 38 -3.05 -7.36 8.30
C ILE A 38 -2.81 -6.10 7.48
N PHE A 39 -1.98 -5.18 7.99
CA PHE A 39 -1.69 -3.91 7.33
C PHE A 39 -1.07 -4.10 5.94
N LEU A 40 -0.14 -5.04 5.76
CA LEU A 40 0.43 -5.31 4.45
C LEU A 40 -0.51 -6.08 3.52
N ASN A 41 -1.46 -6.86 4.05
CA ASN A 41 -2.51 -7.47 3.24
C ASN A 41 -3.46 -6.41 2.68
N GLU A 42 -3.89 -5.46 3.52
CA GLU A 42 -4.80 -4.38 3.14
C GLU A 42 -4.14 -3.37 2.19
N PHE A 43 -2.92 -2.92 2.50
CA PHE A 43 -2.27 -1.82 1.78
C PHE A 43 -1.17 -2.26 0.80
N GLY A 44 -0.94 -3.57 0.64
CA GLY A 44 0.04 -4.12 -0.28
C GLY A 44 -0.55 -4.56 -1.62
N LYS A 45 0.21 -5.39 -2.33
CA LYS A 45 -0.12 -5.93 -3.66
C LYS A 45 -1.43 -6.72 -3.72
N GLY A 46 -1.90 -7.26 -2.60
CA GLY A 46 -3.13 -8.03 -2.52
C GLY A 46 -4.39 -7.19 -2.36
N GLY A 47 -4.26 -5.98 -1.80
CA GLY A 47 -5.37 -5.08 -1.49
C GLY A 47 -5.30 -3.79 -2.31
N LEU A 48 -5.06 -2.67 -1.64
CA LEU A 48 -5.17 -1.33 -2.22
C LEU A 48 -4.31 -1.11 -3.47
N GLU A 49 -3.10 -1.68 -3.55
CA GLU A 49 -2.26 -1.52 -4.74
C GLU A 49 -2.92 -2.16 -5.98
N LYS A 50 -3.59 -3.30 -5.82
CA LYS A 50 -4.29 -3.99 -6.91
C LYS A 50 -5.55 -3.25 -7.33
N GLU A 51 -6.29 -2.70 -6.37
CA GLU A 51 -7.45 -1.86 -6.66
C GLU A 51 -7.04 -0.60 -7.43
N LEU A 52 -5.93 0.02 -7.02
CA LEU A 52 -5.35 1.18 -7.70
C LEU A 52 -4.92 0.86 -9.14
N GLU A 53 -4.23 -0.26 -9.34
CA GLU A 53 -3.83 -0.73 -10.67
C GLU A 53 -5.05 -0.86 -11.60
N ARG A 54 -6.13 -1.49 -11.11
CA ARG A 54 -7.39 -1.64 -11.85
C ARG A 54 -8.02 -0.30 -12.21
N VAL A 55 -8.15 0.62 -11.25
CA VAL A 55 -8.76 1.93 -11.47
C VAL A 55 -7.97 2.74 -12.51
N ILE A 56 -6.64 2.69 -12.47
CA ILE A 56 -5.80 3.40 -13.45
C ILE A 56 -5.96 2.76 -14.84
N ALA A 57 -5.96 1.44 -14.93
CA ALA A 57 -6.17 0.73 -16.20
C ALA A 57 -7.55 1.06 -16.79
N GLU A 58 -8.62 1.01 -16.00
CA GLU A 58 -9.98 1.34 -16.44
C GLU A 58 -10.11 2.78 -16.96
N LYS A 59 -9.48 3.75 -16.28
CA LYS A 59 -9.47 5.14 -16.74
C LYS A 59 -8.71 5.31 -18.06
N GLN A 60 -7.56 4.65 -18.20
CA GLN A 60 -6.80 4.68 -19.46
C GLN A 60 -7.56 4.06 -20.63
N HIS A 61 -8.43 3.08 -20.38
CA HIS A 61 -9.30 2.48 -21.40
C HIS A 61 -10.50 3.36 -21.78
N LYS A 62 -11.04 4.18 -20.86
CA LYS A 62 -12.16 5.10 -21.15
C LYS A 62 -11.75 6.37 -21.92
N GLU A 63 -10.47 6.75 -21.84
CA GLU A 63 -9.93 7.96 -22.49
C GLU A 63 -9.37 7.69 -23.90
N ARG A 64 -9.42 6.44 -24.38
CA ARG A 64 -9.05 6.01 -25.73
C ARG A 64 -10.28 5.76 -26.59
#